data_AF-A0A969Q0D8-F1
#
_entry.id   AF-A0A969Q0D8-F1
#
_cell.length_a   1.000
_cell.length_b   1.000
_cell.length_c   1.000
_cell.angle_alpha   90.00
_cell.angle_beta   90.00
_cell.angle_gamma   90.00
#
_symmetry.space_group_name_H-M   'P 1'
#
loop_
_entity.id
_entity.type
_entity.pdbx_description
1 polymer ?
#
loop_
_entity_poly.entity_id
_entity_poly.type
_entity_poly.pdbx_seq_one_letter_code
_entity_poly.pdbx_strand_id
1 'polypeptide(L)' 'MPPVSHKTHRYAMELTDHQWALLELLLPAPSLVGRPLSLSLCEVMNAVFYLVRTVC' A
#
# COMPACT_ATOMS: atom_id res chain seq x y z
N MET A 1 -18.35 10.75 -7.38
CA MET A 1 -16.97 10.62 -7.89
C MET A 1 -16.03 10.92 -6.73
N PRO A 2 -15.18 9.98 -6.31
CA PRO A 2 -14.16 10.30 -5.31
C PRO A 2 -13.15 11.28 -5.93
N PRO A 3 -12.60 12.22 -5.14
CA PRO A 3 -11.65 13.22 -5.63
C PRO A 3 -10.36 12.53 -6.08
N VAL A 4 -9.95 12.75 -7.32
CA VAL A 4 -8.69 12.23 -7.86
C VAL A 4 -7.55 13.04 -7.25
N SER A 5 -6.91 12.46 -6.24
CA SER A 5 -5.70 13.01 -5.62
C SER A 5 -4.51 12.71 -6.53
N HIS A 6 -3.91 13.74 -7.11
CA HIS A 6 -2.68 13.60 -7.92
C HIS A 6 -1.48 13.39 -6.99
N LYS A 7 -1.41 12.23 -6.34
CA LYS A 7 -0.22 11.78 -5.61
C LYS A 7 0.74 11.18 -6.64
N THR A 8 1.97 11.69 -6.75
CA THR A 8 2.99 11.14 -7.65
C THR A 8 3.23 9.67 -7.29
N HIS A 9 2.71 8.77 -8.12
CA HIS A 9 2.65 7.36 -7.77
C HIS A 9 4.02 6.72 -7.95
N ARG A 10 4.61 6.20 -6.86
CA ARG A 10 5.98 5.66 -6.88
C ARG A 10 6.12 4.36 -7.69
N TYR A 11 5.02 3.65 -7.94
CA TYR A 11 5.00 2.37 -8.64
C TYR A 11 3.87 2.33 -9.65
N ALA A 12 3.98 1.58 -10.75
CA ALA A 12 2.93 1.59 -11.79
C ALA A 12 1.59 0.95 -11.35
N MET A 13 1.58 0.23 -10.22
CA MET A 13 0.41 -0.48 -9.71
C MET A 13 -0.21 0.25 -8.54
N GLU A 14 -1.43 0.78 -8.71
CA GLU A 14 -2.23 1.40 -7.66
C GLU A 14 -3.18 0.38 -7.01
N LEU A 15 -3.10 0.26 -5.68
CA LEU A 15 -4.13 -0.34 -4.85
C LEU A 15 -5.27 0.66 -4.66
N THR A 16 -6.47 0.28 -5.10
CA THR A 16 -7.68 1.06 -4.81
C THR A 16 -8.04 0.99 -3.33
N ASP A 17 -8.76 1.99 -2.80
CA ASP A 17 -9.19 2.03 -1.40
C ASP A 17 -9.96 0.77 -0.98
N HIS A 18 -10.76 0.19 -1.89
CA HIS A 18 -11.52 -1.03 -1.62
C HIS A 18 -10.60 -2.26 -1.47
N GLN A 19 -9.60 -2.39 -2.34
CA GLN A 19 -8.60 -3.47 -2.24
C GLN A 19 -7.72 -3.28 -1.02
N TRP A 20 -7.34 -2.04 -0.73
CA TRP A 20 -6.59 -1.68 0.45
C TRP A 20 -7.34 -2.04 1.73
N ALA A 21 -8.64 -1.74 1.83
CA ALA A 21 -9.45 -2.08 3.00
C ALA A 21 -9.50 -3.59 3.29
N LEU A 22 -9.54 -4.42 2.24
CA LEU A 22 -9.48 -5.89 2.40
C LEU A 22 -8.11 -6.37 2.86
N LEU A 23 -7.04 -5.77 2.35
CA LEU A 23 -5.66 -6.08 2.72
C LEU A 23 -5.33 -5.62 4.14
N GLU A 24 -5.76 -4.42 4.52
CA GLU A 24 -5.50 -3.82 5.83
C GLU A 24 -6.04 -4.68 6.97
N LEU A 25 -7.19 -5.34 6.76
CA LEU A 25 -7.76 -6.29 7.74
C LEU A 25 -6.85 -7.51 8.01
N LEU A 26 -6.03 -7.88 7.03
CA LEU A 26 -5.12 -9.03 7.12
C LEU A 26 -3.72 -8.62 7.61
N LEU A 27 -3.40 -7.33 7.60
CA LEU A 27 -2.11 -6.83 8.04
C LEU A 27 -2.06 -6.74 9.58
N PRO A 28 -0.89 -6.95 10.19
CA PRO A 28 -0.73 -6.74 11.62
C PRO A 28 -1.02 -5.28 11.96
N ALA A 29 -1.71 -5.08 13.08
CA ALA A 29 -1.93 -3.74 13.62
C ALA A 29 -0.57 -3.01 13.79
N PRO A 30 -0.53 -1.69 13.59
CA PRO A 30 0.68 -0.92 13.76
C PRO A 30 1.27 -1.19 15.15
N SER A 31 2.56 -1.52 15.17
CA SER A 31 3.22 -1.89 16.42
C SER A 31 3.18 -0.72 17.40
N LEU A 32 2.66 -0.98 18.60
CA LEU A 32 2.68 -0.02 19.72
C LEU A 32 4.04 0.04 20.42
N VAL A 33 4.93 -0.93 20.12
CA VAL A 33 6.23 -1.10 20.78
C VAL A 33 7.32 -1.23 19.72
N GLY A 34 8.49 -0.64 19.96
CA GLY A 34 9.61 -0.65 19.01
C GLY A 34 9.57 0.51 18.02
N ARG A 35 10.34 0.42 16.93
CA ARG A 35 10.47 1.51 15.95
C ARG A 35 9.16 1.66 15.16
N PRO A 36 8.50 2.83 15.21
CA PRO A 36 7.30 3.08 14.42
C PRO A 36 7.58 2.91 12.93
N LEU A 37 6.65 2.31 12.20
CA LEU A 37 6.73 2.26 10.75
C LEU A 37 6.45 3.67 10.21
N SER A 38 7.48 4.31 9.65
CA SER A 38 7.35 5.64 9.02
C SER A 38 6.81 5.59 7.58
N LEU A 39 6.69 4.39 7.02
CA LEU A 39 6.21 4.15 5.66
C LEU A 39 4.72 3.80 5.68
N SER A 40 3.99 4.22 4.64
CA SER A 40 2.61 3.75 4.46
C SER A 40 2.62 2.30 3.96
N LEU A 41 1.87 1.43 4.62
CA LEU A 41 1.76 0.03 4.23
C LEU A 41 1.15 -0.12 2.82
N CYS A 42 0.26 0.79 2.42
CA CYS A 42 -0.28 0.83 1.06
C CYS A 42 0.81 1.04 0.00
N GLU A 43 1.76 1.96 0.23
CA GLU A 43 2.90 2.14 -0.69
C GLU A 43 3.82 0.92 -0.73
N VAL A 44 4.01 0.23 0.40
CA VAL A 44 4.80 -1.01 0.47
C VAL A 44 4.11 -2.11 -0.35
N MET A 45 2.79 -2.27 -0.21
CA MET A 45 2.05 -3.27 -0.98
C MET A 45 2.05 -2.96 -2.48
N ASN A 46 1.94 -1.69 -2.89
CA ASN A 46 2.13 -1.28 -4.28
C ASN A 46 3.50 -1.69 -4.84
N ALA A 47 4.57 -1.55 -4.03
CA ALA A 47 5.92 -1.97 -4.41
C ALA A 47 6.04 -3.49 -4.56
N VAL A 48 5.50 -4.25 -3.60
CA VAL A 48 5.50 -5.73 -3.63
C VAL A 48 4.74 -6.25 -4.85
N PHE A 49 3.56 -5.71 -5.13
CA PHE A 49 2.80 -6.15 -6.31
C PHE A 49 3.45 -5.73 -7.62
N TYR A 50 4.07 -4.55 -7.67
CA TYR A 50 4.88 -4.15 -8.82
C TYR A 50 6.00 -5.16 -9.09
N LEU A 51 6.75 -5.56 -8.07
CA LEU A 51 7.79 -6.61 -8.18
C LEU A 51 7.20 -7.94 -8.68
N VAL A 52 6.14 -8.44 -8.04
CA VAL A 52 5.53 -9.73 -8.44
C VAL A 52 5.03 -9.71 -9.89
N ARG A 53 4.54 -8.56 -10.40
CA ARG A 53 4.05 -8.44 -11.78
C ARG A 53 5.14 -8.21 -12.83
N THR A 54 6.29 -7.66 -12.46
CA THR A 54 7.33 -7.28 -13.43
C THR A 54 8.46 -8.30 -13.53
N VAL A 55 8.63 -9.16 -12.52
CA VAL A 55 9.77 -10.08 -12.40
C VAL A 55 9.38 -11.53 -12.80
N CYS A 56 8.18 -11.74 -13.35
CA CYS A 56 7.76 -12.96 -14.03
C CYS A 56 7.70 -12.72 -15.54
#